data_AF-A0A7C9DQV4-F1
#
_entry.id   AF-A0A7C9DQV4-F1
#
_cell.length_a   1.000
_cell.length_b   1.000
_cell.length_c   1.000
_cell.angle_alpha   90.00
_cell.angle_beta   90.00
_cell.angle_gamma   90.00
#
_symmetry.space_group_name_H-M   'P 1'
#
loop_
_entity.id
_entity.type
_entity.pdbx_description
1 polymer ?
#
loop_
_entity_poly.entity_id
_entity_poly.type
_entity_poly.pdbx_seq_one_letter_code
_entity_poly.pdbx_strand_id
1 'polypeptide(L)'
;MDLINWGLNIVAPPFTFFSLCLLLPPFHLLKFLLFVLRSLFFTEDVAGKVVIITGASSGIGEQLAYEYARRGACLVLAARRGKSLREVADMCLEVGSSDAVTITADVSDVDDCKRIVDSAISHFGRSPRSIILPTAHPQQIKATNEDSPSEHCTCCTW
;
A
#
# COMPACT_ATOMS: atom_id res chain seq x y z
N MET A 1 -58.40 1.94 8.07
CA MET A 1 -56.93 1.77 8.17
C MET A 1 -56.21 2.43 6.99
N ASP A 2 -56.93 2.81 5.93
CA ASP A 2 -56.36 3.34 4.68
C ASP A 2 -55.94 4.82 4.74
N LEU A 3 -56.60 5.63 5.57
CA LEU A 3 -56.30 7.06 5.70
C LEU A 3 -54.94 7.33 6.37
N ILE A 4 -54.55 6.47 7.32
CA ILE A 4 -53.27 6.56 8.02
C ILE A 4 -52.13 6.20 7.06
N ASN A 5 -52.29 5.12 6.30
CA ASN A 5 -51.31 4.69 5.30
C ASN A 5 -51.15 5.73 4.16
N TRP A 6 -52.24 6.36 3.73
CA TRP A 6 -52.21 7.43 2.74
C TRP A 6 -51.45 8.66 3.24
N GLY A 7 -51.72 9.10 4.47
CA GLY A 7 -50.98 10.21 5.11
C GLY A 7 -49.50 9.89 5.33
N LEU A 8 -49.19 8.66 5.78
CA LEU A 8 -47.82 8.21 5.97
C LEU A 8 -47.03 8.22 4.65
N ASN A 9 -47.65 7.79 3.55
CA ASN A 9 -46.99 7.67 2.24
C ASN A 9 -46.86 9.03 1.51
N ILE A 10 -47.61 10.05 1.93
CA ILE A 10 -47.46 11.43 1.45
C ILE A 10 -46.39 12.19 2.21
N VAL A 11 -46.28 11.97 3.52
CA VAL A 11 -45.34 12.68 4.39
C VAL A 11 -43.96 12.04 4.39
N ALA A 12 -43.88 10.71 4.24
CA ALA A 12 -42.60 10.00 4.25
C ALA A 12 -41.66 10.41 3.10
N PRO A 13 -42.07 10.54 1.82
CA PRO A 13 -41.17 10.88 0.72
C PRO A 13 -40.49 12.26 0.84
N PRO A 14 -41.19 13.37 1.17
CA PRO A 14 -40.52 14.66 1.34
C PRO A 14 -39.64 14.68 2.60
N PHE A 15 -40.03 13.96 3.65
CA PHE A 15 -39.22 13.85 4.87
C PHE A 15 -37.94 13.04 4.64
N THR A 16 -38.01 11.92 3.93
CA THR A 16 -36.82 11.13 3.58
C THR A 16 -35.93 11.87 2.59
N PHE A 17 -36.51 12.57 1.61
CA PHE A 17 -35.76 13.40 0.68
C PHE A 17 -35.02 14.55 1.40
N PHE A 18 -35.70 15.25 2.30
CA PHE A 18 -35.10 16.32 3.08
C PHE A 18 -34.02 15.81 4.05
N SER A 19 -34.30 14.69 4.73
CA SER A 19 -33.35 14.02 5.61
C SER A 19 -32.10 13.57 4.85
N LEU A 20 -32.26 13.01 3.64
CA LEU A 20 -31.14 12.64 2.78
C LEU A 20 -30.36 13.87 2.33
N CYS A 21 -31.02 14.92 1.84
CA CYS A 21 -30.35 16.17 1.46
C CYS A 21 -29.62 16.84 2.62
N LEU A 22 -30.09 16.69 3.85
CA LEU A 22 -29.48 17.30 5.03
C LEU A 22 -28.35 16.44 5.63
N LEU A 23 -28.49 15.11 5.60
CA LEU A 23 -27.52 14.17 6.21
C LEU A 23 -26.41 13.72 5.26
N LEU A 24 -26.66 13.66 3.94
CA LEU A 24 -25.67 13.21 2.96
C LEU A 24 -24.45 14.15 2.87
N PRO A 25 -24.61 15.49 2.80
CA PRO A 25 -23.47 16.40 2.73
C PRO A 25 -22.52 16.31 3.94
N PRO A 26 -22.99 16.34 5.21
CA PRO A 26 -22.10 16.17 6.35
C PRO A 26 -21.57 14.74 6.48
N PHE A 27 -22.30 13.71 6.03
CA PHE A 27 -21.77 12.33 6.02
C PHE A 27 -20.65 12.14 4.99
N HIS A 28 -20.78 12.70 3.79
CA HIS A 28 -19.71 12.69 2.80
C HIS A 28 -18.53 13.55 3.24
N LEU A 29 -18.79 14.70 3.87
CA LEU A 29 -17.74 15.54 4.44
C LEU A 29 -17.02 14.82 5.59
N LEU A 30 -17.75 14.15 6.48
CA LEU A 30 -17.18 13.36 7.56
C LEU A 30 -16.41 12.16 7.00
N LYS A 31 -16.95 11.44 6.01
CA LYS A 31 -16.26 10.32 5.36
C LYS A 31 -15.01 10.79 4.62
N PHE A 32 -15.07 11.94 3.96
CA PHE A 32 -13.94 12.58 3.31
C PHE A 32 -12.90 13.02 4.36
N LEU A 33 -13.34 13.64 5.46
CA LEU A 33 -12.48 14.03 6.56
C LEU A 33 -11.83 12.81 7.22
N LEU A 34 -12.59 11.73 7.48
CA LEU A 34 -12.07 10.47 7.99
C LEU A 34 -11.13 9.81 6.98
N PHE A 35 -11.39 9.91 5.68
CA PHE A 35 -10.49 9.43 4.63
C PHE A 35 -9.17 10.22 4.62
N VAL A 36 -9.23 11.54 4.70
CA VAL A 36 -8.07 12.43 4.77
C VAL A 36 -7.30 12.23 6.07
N LEU A 37 -7.97 12.21 7.22
CA LEU A 37 -7.37 11.92 8.52
C LEU A 37 -6.72 10.54 8.49
N ARG A 38 -7.40 9.51 8.00
CA ARG A 38 -6.82 8.18 7.88
C ARG A 38 -5.60 8.17 6.96
N SER A 39 -5.63 8.90 5.84
CA SER A 39 -4.48 9.06 4.93
C SER A 39 -3.31 9.81 5.57
N LEU A 40 -3.56 10.69 6.53
CA LEU A 40 -2.53 11.45 7.25
C LEU A 40 -2.01 10.74 8.50
N PHE A 41 -2.82 9.89 9.14
CA PHE A 41 -2.51 9.20 10.40
C PHE A 41 -2.10 7.73 10.22
N PHE A 42 -1.98 7.19 9.00
CA PHE A 42 -1.41 5.85 8.76
C PHE A 42 0.12 5.85 8.92
N THR A 43 0.56 6.00 10.17
CA THR A 43 1.95 5.79 10.56
C THR A 43 2.08 4.35 11.04
N GLU A 44 2.28 3.42 10.10
CA GLU A 44 2.79 2.11 10.46
C GLU A 44 4.25 2.25 10.90
N ASP A 45 4.60 1.67 12.04
CA ASP A 45 6.00 1.57 12.49
C ASP A 45 6.73 0.55 11.60
N VAL A 46 7.66 1.05 10.80
CA VAL A 46 8.43 0.29 9.80
C VAL A 46 9.93 0.32 10.09
N ALA A 47 10.34 0.92 11.20
CA ALA A 47 11.74 1.03 11.57
C ALA A 47 12.38 -0.36 11.71
N GLY A 48 13.50 -0.60 11.03
CA GLY A 48 14.23 -1.87 11.04
C GLY A 48 13.48 -3.07 10.41
N LYS A 49 12.33 -2.83 9.76
CA LYS A 49 11.59 -3.86 9.03
C LYS A 49 12.01 -3.87 7.57
N VAL A 50 12.04 -5.07 6.97
CA VAL A 50 12.36 -5.25 5.56
C VAL A 50 11.11 -5.02 4.71
N VAL A 51 11.18 -4.05 3.80
CA VAL A 51 10.11 -3.66 2.90
C VAL A 51 10.57 -3.79 1.45
N ILE A 52 9.82 -4.55 0.66
CA ILE A 52 10.08 -4.73 -0.77
C ILE A 52 9.21 -3.76 -1.56
N ILE A 53 9.83 -2.92 -2.40
CA ILE A 53 9.14 -1.98 -3.27
C ILE A 53 9.50 -2.31 -4.71
N THR A 54 8.50 -2.75 -5.47
CA THR A 54 8.68 -2.98 -6.91
C THR A 54 8.39 -1.69 -7.69
N GLY A 55 8.94 -1.58 -8.91
CA GLY A 55 8.92 -0.37 -9.73
C GLY A 55 9.45 0.89 -9.03
N ALA A 56 10.37 0.74 -8.06
CA ALA A 56 10.93 1.83 -7.27
C ALA A 56 11.76 2.86 -8.08
N SER A 57 12.05 2.57 -9.36
CA SER A 57 12.89 3.43 -10.20
C SER A 57 12.30 4.80 -10.58
N SER A 58 10.99 5.04 -10.38
CA SER A 58 10.36 6.33 -10.71
C SER A 58 8.94 6.46 -10.13
N GLY A 59 8.47 7.70 -9.98
CA GLY A 59 7.05 8.00 -9.78
C GLY A 59 6.57 7.63 -8.37
N ILE A 60 5.44 6.92 -8.26
CA ILE A 60 4.86 6.56 -6.95
C ILE A 60 5.80 5.64 -6.17
N GLY A 61 6.40 4.63 -6.82
CA GLY A 61 7.30 3.68 -6.16
C GLY A 61 8.56 4.35 -5.60
N GLU A 62 9.08 5.35 -6.30
CA GLU A 62 10.22 6.16 -5.85
C GLU A 62 9.86 6.98 -4.59
N GLN A 63 8.76 7.74 -4.65
CA GLN A 63 8.33 8.55 -3.50
C GLN A 63 8.00 7.67 -2.28
N LEU A 64 7.46 6.48 -2.53
CA LEU A 64 7.22 5.50 -1.48
C LEU A 64 8.53 5.02 -0.86
N ALA A 65 9.55 4.74 -1.68
CA ALA A 65 10.87 4.36 -1.17
C ALA A 65 11.45 5.44 -0.24
N TYR A 66 11.35 6.71 -0.62
CA TYR A 66 11.79 7.81 0.24
C TYR A 66 11.00 7.91 1.54
N GLU A 67 9.68 7.73 1.50
CA GLU A 67 8.85 7.79 2.70
C GLU A 67 9.15 6.63 3.68
N TYR A 68 9.35 5.42 3.18
CA TYR A 68 9.78 4.29 4.03
C TYR A 68 11.23 4.45 4.52
N ALA A 69 12.11 5.04 3.72
CA ALA A 69 13.46 5.38 4.13
C ALA A 69 13.46 6.37 5.30
N ARG A 70 12.66 7.44 5.24
CA ARG A 70 12.50 8.41 6.35
C ARG A 70 12.06 7.77 7.66
N ARG A 71 11.32 6.68 7.56
CA ARG A 71 10.82 5.91 8.71
C ARG A 71 11.81 4.84 9.18
N GLY A 72 13.01 4.77 8.61
CA GLY A 72 14.08 3.86 9.03
C GLY A 72 13.89 2.41 8.60
N ALA A 73 13.08 2.15 7.56
CA ALA A 73 12.93 0.80 7.02
C ALA A 73 14.24 0.28 6.40
N CYS A 74 14.35 -1.04 6.25
CA CYS A 74 15.34 -1.68 5.38
C CYS A 74 14.67 -1.95 4.03
N LEU A 75 15.25 -1.41 2.95
CA LEU A 75 14.57 -1.39 1.66
C LEU A 75 15.14 -2.41 0.68
N VAL A 76 14.25 -3.11 -0.02
CA VAL A 76 14.57 -3.90 -1.21
C VAL A 76 13.87 -3.25 -2.39
N LEU A 77 14.64 -2.59 -3.25
CA LEU A 77 14.12 -1.84 -4.38
C LEU A 77 14.27 -2.67 -5.65
N ALA A 78 13.17 -2.97 -6.33
CA ALA A 78 13.17 -3.78 -7.55
C ALA A 78 12.61 -3.00 -8.74
N ALA A 79 13.34 -2.95 -9.86
CA ALA A 79 12.84 -2.35 -11.10
C ALA A 79 13.69 -2.78 -12.31
N ARG A 80 13.17 -2.55 -13.53
CA ARG A 80 13.89 -2.87 -14.78
C ARG A 80 15.06 -1.93 -15.08
N ARG A 81 15.00 -0.67 -14.62
CA ARG A 81 16.01 0.35 -14.90
C ARG A 81 17.02 0.46 -13.76
N GLY A 82 18.11 -0.30 -13.84
CA GLY A 82 19.12 -0.38 -12.78
C GLY A 82 19.83 0.93 -12.43
N LYS A 83 20.05 1.84 -13.40
CA LYS A 83 20.71 3.12 -13.13
C LYS A 83 19.87 4.01 -12.20
N SER A 84 18.63 4.29 -12.59
CA SER A 84 17.69 5.07 -11.77
C SER A 84 17.42 4.41 -10.42
N LEU A 85 17.39 3.07 -10.38
CA LEU A 85 17.19 2.32 -9.14
C LEU A 85 18.31 2.56 -8.11
N ARG A 86 19.57 2.66 -8.58
CA ARG A 86 20.71 2.99 -7.70
C ARG A 86 20.63 4.42 -7.19
N GLU A 87 20.30 5.37 -8.04
CA GLU A 87 20.09 6.77 -7.64
C GLU A 87 19.03 6.88 -6.53
N VAL A 88 17.92 6.14 -6.65
CA VAL A 88 16.88 6.09 -5.61
C VAL A 88 17.39 5.42 -4.33
N ALA A 89 18.18 4.35 -4.43
CA ALA A 89 18.74 3.67 -3.26
C ALA A 89 19.72 4.56 -2.48
N ASP A 90 20.61 5.26 -3.18
CA ASP A 90 21.55 6.20 -2.58
C ASP A 90 20.80 7.31 -1.82
N MET A 91 19.79 7.89 -2.46
CA MET A 91 18.91 8.87 -1.82
C MET A 91 18.16 8.29 -0.61
N CYS A 92 17.71 7.04 -0.66
CA CYS A 92 17.05 6.40 0.49
C CYS A 92 18.01 6.26 1.68
N LEU A 93 19.26 5.89 1.44
CA LEU A 93 20.29 5.80 2.49
C LEU A 93 20.57 7.18 3.10
N GLU A 94 20.69 8.22 2.27
CA GLU A 94 20.91 9.60 2.74
C GLU A 94 19.75 10.12 3.62
N VAL A 95 18.52 9.75 3.27
CA VAL A 95 17.31 10.25 3.92
C VAL A 95 17.03 9.56 5.27
N GLY A 96 17.62 8.39 5.53
CA GLY A 96 17.53 7.71 6.82
C GLY A 96 17.16 6.23 6.76
N SER A 97 17.16 5.61 5.58
CA SER A 97 17.00 4.15 5.46
C SER A 97 18.12 3.44 6.23
N SER A 98 17.79 2.37 6.94
CA SER A 98 18.79 1.59 7.67
C SER A 98 19.74 0.86 6.71
N ASP A 99 19.19 0.38 5.60
CA ASP A 99 19.91 -0.28 4.51
C ASP A 99 19.02 -0.26 3.25
N ALA A 100 19.60 -0.38 2.07
CA ALA A 100 18.90 -0.39 0.79
C ALA A 100 19.61 -1.27 -0.23
N VAL A 101 18.95 -2.33 -0.70
CA VAL A 101 19.45 -3.22 -1.76
C VAL A 101 18.65 -3.04 -3.04
N THR A 102 19.35 -2.97 -4.17
CA THR A 102 18.74 -2.82 -5.50
C THR A 102 18.77 -4.12 -6.27
N ILE A 103 17.64 -4.50 -6.88
CA ILE A 103 17.51 -5.71 -7.69
C ILE A 103 16.93 -5.32 -9.06
N THR A 104 17.72 -5.49 -10.11
CA THR A 104 17.18 -5.34 -11.47
C THR A 104 16.33 -6.55 -11.80
N ALA A 105 15.01 -6.36 -11.90
CA ALA A 105 14.03 -7.44 -12.10
C ALA A 105 12.77 -6.95 -12.82
N ASP A 106 12.12 -7.86 -13.55
CA ASP A 106 10.78 -7.71 -14.11
C ASP A 106 9.77 -8.55 -13.31
N VAL A 107 8.79 -7.88 -12.71
CA VAL A 107 7.75 -8.54 -11.89
C VAL A 107 6.77 -9.37 -12.73
N SER A 108 6.83 -9.27 -14.05
CA SER A 108 6.06 -10.12 -14.97
C SER A 108 6.66 -11.53 -15.09
N ASP A 109 7.92 -11.70 -14.69
CA ASP A 109 8.63 -12.97 -14.69
C ASP A 109 8.62 -13.57 -13.27
N VAL A 110 8.16 -14.82 -13.17
CA VAL A 110 8.02 -15.56 -11.91
C VAL A 110 9.38 -15.82 -11.26
N ASP A 111 10.42 -16.08 -12.06
CA ASP A 111 11.75 -16.37 -11.54
C ASP A 111 12.42 -15.10 -11.00
N ASP A 112 12.14 -13.95 -11.61
CA ASP A 112 12.54 -12.65 -11.09
C ASP A 112 11.82 -12.30 -9.78
N CYS A 113 10.54 -12.65 -9.64
CA CYS A 113 9.81 -12.49 -8.39
C CYS A 113 10.43 -13.32 -7.26
N LYS A 114 10.79 -14.58 -7.52
CA LYS A 114 11.50 -15.42 -6.55
C LYS A 114 12.85 -14.82 -6.18
N ARG A 115 13.62 -14.39 -7.17
CA ARG A 115 14.93 -13.76 -6.98
C ARG A 115 14.86 -12.52 -6.09
N ILE A 116 13.81 -11.71 -6.20
CA ILE A 116 13.59 -10.54 -5.32
C ILE A 116 13.46 -10.99 -3.86
N VAL A 117 12.62 -11.99 -3.59
CA VAL A 117 12.37 -12.49 -2.23
C VAL A 117 13.61 -13.19 -1.67
N ASP A 118 14.27 -14.04 -2.45
CA ASP A 118 15.47 -14.76 -2.05
C ASP A 118 16.64 -13.81 -1.74
N SER A 119 16.78 -12.75 -2.54
CA SER A 119 17.78 -11.70 -2.29
C SER A 119 17.46 -10.93 -1.00
N ALA A 120 16.18 -10.65 -0.72
CA ALA A 120 15.77 -9.99 0.51
C ALA A 120 16.11 -10.85 1.74
N ILE A 121 15.79 -12.15 1.69
CA ILE A 121 16.06 -13.09 2.79
C ILE A 121 17.55 -13.29 2.99
N SER A 122 18.32 -13.47 1.92
CA SER A 122 19.78 -13.69 2.00
C SER A 122 20.52 -12.46 2.51
N HIS A 123 20.10 -11.25 2.13
CA HIS A 123 20.76 -10.01 2.55
C HIS A 123 20.41 -9.61 4.00
N PHE A 124 19.13 -9.71 4.38
CA PHE A 124 18.67 -9.25 5.69
C PHE A 124 18.54 -10.35 6.75
N GLY A 125 18.66 -11.63 6.36
CA GLY A 125 18.52 -12.79 7.25
C GLY A 125 17.11 -12.94 7.85
N ARG A 126 16.11 -12.24 7.31
CA ARG A 126 14.74 -12.16 7.84
C ARG A 126 13.74 -12.18 6.69
N SER A 127 12.54 -12.70 6.96
CA SER A 127 11.44 -12.63 5.99
C SER A 127 10.99 -11.16 5.80
N PRO A 128 10.68 -10.74 4.55
CA PRO A 128 10.14 -9.41 4.31
C PRO A 128 8.79 -9.26 5.03
N ARG A 129 8.51 -8.08 5.60
CA ARG A 129 7.27 -7.79 6.32
C ARG A 129 6.13 -7.44 5.36
N SER A 130 6.48 -6.75 4.28
CA SER A 130 5.52 -6.16 3.34
C SER A 130 6.13 -6.05 1.95
N ILE A 131 5.32 -6.42 0.96
CA ILE A 131 5.64 -6.28 -0.46
C ILE A 131 4.68 -5.25 -1.04
N ILE A 132 5.22 -4.19 -1.65
CA ILE A 132 4.45 -3.09 -2.21
C ILE A 132 4.63 -3.08 -3.72
N LEU A 133 3.51 -3.25 -4.42
CA LEU A 133 3.43 -3.14 -5.87
C LEU A 133 2.96 -1.72 -6.23
N PRO A 134 3.64 -1.01 -7.15
CA PRO A 134 3.37 0.38 -7.49
C PRO A 134 2.20 0.54 -8.48
N THR A 135 1.56 -0.56 -8.90
CA THR A 135 0.33 -0.48 -9.70
C THR A 135 -0.77 0.15 -8.86
N ALA A 136 -1.57 1.03 -9.45
CA ALA A 136 -2.51 1.96 -8.81
C ALA A 136 -3.65 1.33 -7.98
N HIS A 137 -3.56 0.03 -7.65
CA HIS A 137 -4.43 -0.64 -6.70
C HIS A 137 -3.68 -0.84 -5.37
N PRO A 138 -4.05 -0.14 -4.29
CA PRO A 138 -3.42 -0.30 -2.99
C PRO A 138 -3.80 -1.67 -2.41
N GLN A 139 -3.05 -2.71 -2.76
CA GLN A 139 -3.02 -3.95 -1.99
C GLN A 139 -1.68 -4.01 -1.27
N GLN A 140 -1.69 -3.66 0.03
CA GLN A 140 -0.64 -4.10 0.93
C GLN A 140 -0.69 -5.63 0.94
N ILE A 141 0.24 -6.29 0.26
CA ILE A 141 0.45 -7.72 0.45
C ILE A 141 1.18 -7.83 1.80
N LYS A 142 0.42 -8.15 2.85
CA LYS A 142 0.97 -8.59 4.12
C LYS A 142 1.74 -9.86 3.82
N ALA A 143 3.06 -9.82 3.90
CA ALA A 143 3.84 -11.04 3.88
C ALA A 143 3.36 -11.87 5.08
N THR A 144 2.90 -13.08 4.78
CA THR A 144 2.18 -13.97 5.67
C THR A 144 2.92 -14.15 6.98
N ASN A 145 2.15 -14.15 8.08
CA ASN A 145 2.62 -14.63 9.37
C ASN A 145 3.20 -16.04 9.23
N GLU A 146 4.16 -16.32 10.11
CA GLU A 146 4.77 -17.62 10.41
C GLU A 146 3.85 -18.82 10.14
N ASP A 147 4.42 -19.86 9.52
CA ASP A 147 3.92 -21.23 9.25
C ASP A 147 3.63 -21.57 7.79
N SER A 148 4.68 -21.88 7.01
CA SER A 148 4.83 -23.09 6.17
C SER A 148 5.87 -22.91 5.05
N PRO A 149 6.69 -23.93 4.75
CA PRO A 149 7.63 -23.90 3.63
C PRO A 149 6.90 -24.25 2.33
N SER A 150 7.25 -23.54 1.26
CA SER A 150 6.90 -23.82 -0.15
C SER A 150 5.46 -23.53 -0.60
N GLU A 151 5.37 -22.91 -1.78
CA GLU A 151 4.20 -22.86 -2.68
C GLU A 151 3.10 -21.82 -2.43
N HIS A 152 3.39 -20.53 -2.59
CA HIS A 152 2.66 -19.65 -3.53
C HIS A 152 3.20 -18.23 -3.46
N CYS A 153 3.98 -17.84 -4.47
CA CYS A 153 4.30 -16.44 -4.70
C CYS A 153 3.06 -15.77 -5.29
N THR A 154 2.24 -15.13 -4.45
CA THR A 154 1.00 -14.42 -4.84
C THR A 154 1.26 -13.19 -5.72
N CYS A 155 2.53 -12.91 -6.05
CA CYS A 155 2.97 -11.83 -6.93
C CYS A 155 2.56 -12.07 -8.40
N CYS A 156 2.30 -13.33 -8.80
CA CYS A 156 2.07 -13.71 -10.20
C CYS A 156 0.63 -14.17 -10.48
N THR A 157 -0.28 -14.13 -9.50
CA THR A 157 -1.71 -14.46 -9.72
C THR A 157 -2.49 -13.21 -10.07
N TRP A 158 -2.36 -12.78 -11.33
CA TRP A 158 -3.31 -11.95 -12.06
C TRP A 158 -3.57 -12.59 -13.41
#